data_AF-A0A6A4ZN48-F1
#
_entry.id   AF-A0A6A4ZN48-F1
#
_cell.length_a   1.000
_cell.length_b   1.000
_cell.length_c   1.000
_cell.angle_alpha   90.00
_cell.angle_beta   90.00
_cell.angle_gamma   90.00
#
_symmetry.space_group_name_H-M   'P 1'
#
loop_
_entity.id
_entity.type
_entity.pdbx_description
1 polymer ?
#
loop_
_entity_poly.entity_id
_entity_poly.type
_entity_poly.pdbx_seq_one_letter_code
_entity_poly.pdbx_strand_id
1 'polypeptide(L)'
;MSPKPPLTSTTPQWQLYLYVVIFLVLSVVLSNVIAWFKQFRQEARIAQKTTTLTQDAAVATSPTKAVIPVTILTGFLGSGKTTLLNSILSSPDHGFKIMVLENELGAVSIDHDLIANHPREGVVVMQNGCMCCSAPATATTNELERILDQLLEMQAAATDSFDYLIVETTGVADPGPILKTFLELRASRFRLDGVVALVDTSSLLKMDSQQHW
;
A
#
# COMPACT_ATOMS: atom_id res chain seq x y z
N MET A 1 -47.62 16.65 -77.29
CA MET A 1 -47.55 15.90 -76.03
C MET A 1 -46.15 15.31 -75.94
N SER A 2 -45.20 16.04 -75.35
CA SER A 2 -43.81 15.57 -75.25
C SER A 2 -43.67 14.64 -74.04
N PRO A 3 -43.06 13.45 -74.17
CA PRO A 3 -42.90 12.54 -73.05
C PRO A 3 -41.92 13.11 -72.04
N LYS A 4 -42.31 13.10 -70.76
CA LYS A 4 -41.48 13.53 -69.63
C LYS A 4 -40.38 12.47 -69.41
N PRO A 5 -39.09 12.84 -69.27
CA PRO A 5 -38.03 11.86 -69.05
C PRO A 5 -38.14 11.20 -67.67
N PRO A 6 -37.73 9.93 -67.52
CA PRO A 6 -37.82 9.23 -66.24
C PRO A 6 -36.79 9.77 -65.25
N LEU A 7 -37.25 10.06 -64.02
CA LEU A 7 -36.41 10.42 -62.89
C LEU A 7 -35.76 9.15 -62.34
N THR A 8 -34.51 8.87 -62.71
CA THR A 8 -33.69 7.85 -62.07
C THR A 8 -32.58 8.52 -61.27
N SER A 9 -32.90 8.98 -60.06
CA SER A 9 -31.88 9.35 -59.07
C SER A 9 -31.53 8.13 -58.22
N THR A 10 -30.79 7.18 -58.78
CA THR A 10 -30.14 6.14 -58.00
C THR A 10 -28.84 6.73 -57.46
N THR A 11 -28.75 6.97 -56.16
CA THR A 11 -27.47 7.32 -55.54
C THR A 11 -26.48 6.19 -55.81
N PRO A 12 -25.29 6.48 -56.35
CA PRO A 12 -24.37 5.42 -56.73
C PRO A 12 -23.86 4.69 -55.49
N GLN A 13 -23.85 3.35 -55.54
CA GLN A 13 -23.57 2.46 -54.39
C GLN A 13 -22.25 2.78 -53.66
N TRP A 14 -21.24 3.31 -54.36
CA TRP A 14 -19.96 3.73 -53.75
C TRP A 14 -20.12 4.87 -52.73
N GLN A 15 -21.14 5.73 -52.88
CA GLN A 15 -21.43 6.79 -51.91
C GLN A 15 -21.87 6.19 -50.58
N LEU A 16 -22.69 5.13 -50.61
CA LEU A 16 -23.10 4.43 -49.39
C LEU A 16 -21.90 3.79 -48.69
N TYR A 17 -21.00 3.15 -49.45
CA TYR A 17 -19.75 2.61 -48.89
C TYR A 17 -18.87 3.70 -48.28
N LEU A 18 -18.74 4.84 -48.95
CA LEU A 18 -17.98 5.99 -48.43
C LEU A 18 -18.58 6.50 -47.11
N TYR A 19 -19.91 6.64 -47.01
CA TYR A 19 -20.58 7.05 -45.78
C TYR A 19 -20.38 6.04 -44.64
N VAL A 20 -20.45 4.74 -44.92
CA VAL A 20 -20.21 3.69 -43.91
C VAL A 20 -18.77 3.73 -43.40
N VAL A 21 -17.78 3.89 -44.30
CA VAL A 21 -16.37 3.99 -43.91
C VAL A 21 -16.12 5.25 -43.09
N ILE A 22 -16.64 6.41 -43.52
CA ILE A 22 -16.53 7.66 -42.77
C ILE A 22 -17.16 7.52 -41.38
N PHE A 23 -18.34 6.91 -41.28
CA PHE A 23 -19.02 6.69 -40.01
C PHE A 23 -18.22 5.78 -39.06
N LEU A 24 -17.65 4.68 -39.56
CA LEU A 24 -16.80 3.79 -38.78
C LEU A 24 -15.53 4.48 -38.28
N VAL A 25 -14.86 5.25 -39.15
CA VAL A 25 -13.65 6.00 -38.78
C VAL A 25 -13.98 7.05 -37.72
N LEU A 26 -15.06 7.81 -37.91
CA LEU A 26 -15.51 8.81 -36.92
C LEU A 26 -15.86 8.16 -35.57
N SER A 27 -16.49 6.97 -35.58
CA SER A 27 -16.81 6.23 -34.36
C SER A 27 -15.55 5.80 -33.58
N VAL A 28 -14.53 5.30 -34.28
CA VAL A 28 -13.26 4.89 -33.66
C VAL A 28 -12.51 6.11 -33.12
N VAL A 29 -12.44 7.20 -33.90
CA VAL A 29 -11.78 8.44 -33.46
C VAL A 29 -12.48 9.02 -32.23
N LEU A 30 -13.81 9.08 -32.23
CA LEU A 30 -14.59 9.60 -31.10
C LEU A 30 -14.37 8.75 -29.84
N SER A 31 -14.33 7.42 -29.98
CA SER A 31 -14.08 6.49 -28.87
C SER A 31 -12.69 6.70 -28.26
N ASN A 32 -11.67 6.87 -29.11
CA ASN A 32 -10.30 7.14 -28.67
C ASN A 32 -10.16 8.51 -27.98
N VAL A 33 -10.85 9.54 -28.49
CA VAL A 33 -10.87 10.88 -27.87
C VAL A 33 -11.53 10.85 -26.50
N ILE A 34 -12.65 10.14 -26.35
CA ILE A 34 -13.34 9.98 -25.05
C ILE A 34 -12.46 9.21 -24.06
N ALA A 35 -11.80 8.14 -24.50
CA ALA A 35 -10.88 7.37 -23.67
C ALA A 35 -9.70 8.23 -23.20
N TRP A 36 -9.08 8.97 -24.11
CA TRP A 36 -8.01 9.91 -23.79
C TRP A 36 -8.46 10.99 -22.79
N PHE A 37 -9.67 11.55 -22.96
CA PHE A 37 -10.20 12.55 -22.03
C PHE A 37 -10.49 11.98 -20.64
N LYS A 38 -10.92 10.71 -20.54
CA LYS A 38 -11.09 10.01 -19.26
C LYS A 38 -9.74 9.76 -18.59
N GLN A 39 -8.74 9.35 -19.35
CA GLN A 39 -7.39 9.08 -18.85
C GLN A 39 -6.72 10.37 -18.36
N PHE A 40 -6.84 11.46 -19.12
CA PHE A 40 -6.32 12.77 -18.72
C PHE A 40 -6.97 13.30 -17.42
N ARG A 41 -8.27 13.08 -17.23
CA ARG A 41 -8.97 13.42 -15.97
C ARG A 41 -8.53 12.55 -14.79
N GLN A 42 -8.17 11.29 -15.03
CA GLN A 42 -7.67 10.40 -13.98
C GLN A 42 -6.26 10.79 -13.55
N GLU A 43 -5.36 11.09 -14.50
CA GLU A 43 -4.00 11.54 -14.20
C GLU A 43 -3.99 12.86 -13.41
N ALA A 44 -4.86 13.82 -13.77
CA ALA A 44 -5.00 15.07 -13.01
C ALA A 44 -5.49 14.84 -11.55
N ARG A 45 -6.40 13.88 -11.33
CA ARG A 45 -6.87 13.52 -9.98
C ARG A 45 -5.79 12.81 -9.17
N ILE A 46 -4.99 11.95 -9.81
CA ILE A 46 -3.89 11.24 -9.15
C ILE A 46 -2.82 12.25 -8.72
N ALA A 47 -2.40 13.15 -9.62
CA ALA A 47 -1.40 14.18 -9.33
C ALA A 47 -1.81 15.09 -8.15
N GLN A 48 -3.08 15.49 -8.09
CA GLN A 48 -3.60 16.26 -6.96
C GLN A 48 -3.56 15.47 -5.65
N LYS A 49 -4.03 14.22 -5.65
CA LYS A 49 -3.98 13.36 -4.46
C LYS A 49 -2.55 13.12 -3.97
N THR A 50 -1.61 12.89 -4.89
CA THR A 50 -0.18 12.73 -4.54
C THR A 50 0.38 13.99 -3.89
N THR A 51 -0.01 15.17 -4.36
CA THR A 51 0.45 16.46 -3.80
C THR A 51 -0.14 16.71 -2.40
N THR A 52 -1.43 16.40 -2.19
CA THR A 52 -2.06 16.54 -0.87
C THR A 52 -1.44 15.56 0.15
N LEU A 53 -1.20 14.31 -0.26
CA LEU A 53 -0.57 13.31 0.61
C LEU A 53 0.87 13.66 0.99
N THR A 54 1.66 14.23 0.06
CA THR A 54 3.03 14.69 0.36
C THR A 54 3.03 15.93 1.26
N GLN A 55 2.04 16.81 1.11
CA GLN A 55 1.92 18.00 1.94
C GLN A 55 1.46 17.67 3.37
N ASP A 56 0.55 16.71 3.55
CA ASP A 56 0.14 16.22 4.86
C ASP A 56 1.27 15.48 5.59
N ALA A 57 2.13 14.77 4.85
CA ALA A 57 3.35 14.14 5.39
C ALA A 57 4.37 15.19 5.89
N ALA A 58 4.54 16.30 5.17
CA ALA A 58 5.48 17.37 5.54
C ALA A 58 5.01 18.21 6.75
N VAL A 59 3.70 18.31 7.00
CA VAL A 59 3.12 19.06 8.12
C VAL A 59 3.22 18.30 9.46
N ALA A 60 3.48 16.98 9.44
CA ALA A 60 3.63 16.17 10.65
C ALA A 60 4.94 16.42 11.44
N THR A 61 5.82 17.29 10.96
CA THR A 61 7.20 17.44 11.46
C THR A 61 7.38 18.45 12.62
N SER A 62 6.32 18.88 13.32
CA SER A 62 6.46 19.77 14.49
C SER A 62 6.12 19.05 15.81
N PRO A 63 7.01 19.06 16.83
CA PRO A 63 6.88 18.22 18.00
C PRO A 63 5.95 18.85 19.04
N THR A 64 4.63 18.74 18.82
CA THR A 64 3.64 18.87 19.90
C THR A 64 3.20 17.49 20.34
N LYS A 65 3.72 17.04 21.50
CA LYS A 65 3.40 15.78 22.21
C LYS A 65 2.95 14.67 21.26
N ALA A 66 3.88 14.26 20.40
CA ALA A 66 3.60 13.64 19.12
C ALA A 66 2.91 12.27 19.24
N VAL A 67 1.88 12.10 18.43
CA VAL A 67 1.31 10.80 18.09
C VAL A 67 2.34 10.10 17.21
N ILE A 68 2.65 8.85 17.53
CA ILE A 68 3.64 8.03 16.83
C ILE A 68 2.99 7.43 15.57
N PRO A 69 3.45 7.78 14.36
CA PRO A 69 2.99 7.14 13.13
C PRO A 69 3.39 5.67 13.07
N VAL A 70 2.49 4.85 12.51
CA VAL A 70 2.66 3.40 12.38
C VAL A 70 2.45 2.95 10.94
N THR A 71 3.43 2.27 10.37
CA THR A 71 3.26 1.56 9.08
C THR A 71 3.26 0.06 9.29
N ILE A 72 2.28 -0.61 8.68
CA ILE A 72 2.24 -2.08 8.61
C ILE A 72 2.95 -2.49 7.32
N LEU A 73 4.04 -3.25 7.45
CA LEU A 73 4.77 -3.84 6.32
C LEU A 73 4.34 -5.29 6.14
N THR A 74 3.74 -5.60 4.99
CA THR A 74 3.24 -6.93 4.65
C THR A 74 3.71 -7.37 3.26
N GLY A 75 3.42 -8.61 2.88
CA GLY A 75 3.83 -9.20 1.61
C GLY A 75 4.32 -10.62 1.76
N PHE A 76 4.20 -11.42 0.71
CA PHE A 76 4.47 -12.86 0.73
C PHE A 76 5.89 -13.23 1.21
N LEU A 77 6.09 -14.50 1.61
CA LEU A 77 7.42 -14.98 2.00
C LEU A 77 8.37 -14.85 0.80
N GLY A 78 9.57 -14.30 1.04
CA GLY A 78 10.54 -14.04 -0.02
C GLY A 78 10.29 -12.77 -0.86
N SER A 79 9.29 -11.94 -0.52
CA SER A 79 9.04 -10.67 -1.25
C SER A 79 10.07 -9.56 -0.98
N GLY A 80 11.05 -9.81 -0.10
CA GLY A 80 12.12 -8.85 0.22
C GLY A 80 11.82 -7.88 1.36
N LYS A 81 10.83 -8.16 2.23
CA LYS A 81 10.49 -7.32 3.41
C LYS A 81 11.70 -7.02 4.29
N THR A 82 12.42 -8.03 4.73
CA THR A 82 13.64 -7.90 5.56
C THR A 82 14.72 -7.08 4.85
N THR A 83 14.88 -7.25 3.53
CA THR A 83 15.82 -6.46 2.73
C THR A 83 15.42 -4.98 2.67
N LEU A 84 14.13 -4.69 2.50
CA LEU A 84 13.62 -3.32 2.53
C LEU A 84 13.80 -2.71 3.92
N LEU A 85 13.46 -3.42 4.99
CA LEU A 85 13.67 -2.96 6.37
C LEU A 85 15.13 -2.61 6.61
N ASN A 86 16.05 -3.53 6.29
CA ASN A 86 17.49 -3.26 6.42
C ASN A 86 17.95 -2.04 5.62
N SER A 87 17.42 -1.86 4.41
CA SER A 87 17.71 -0.68 3.60
C SER A 87 17.18 0.61 4.21
N ILE A 88 15.99 0.59 4.83
CA ILE A 88 15.41 1.74 5.52
C ILE A 88 16.27 2.07 6.73
N LEU A 89 16.51 1.09 7.62
CA LEU A 89 17.22 1.28 8.89
C LEU A 89 18.70 1.64 8.71
N SER A 90 19.33 1.23 7.60
CA SER A 90 20.72 1.55 7.29
C SER A 90 20.89 2.93 6.64
N SER A 91 19.81 3.53 6.14
CA SER A 91 19.87 4.81 5.44
C SER A 91 20.04 5.96 6.42
N PRO A 92 21.09 6.79 6.31
CA PRO A 92 21.25 7.96 7.19
C PRO A 92 20.26 9.10 6.85
N ASP A 93 19.55 9.01 5.73
CA ASP A 93 18.87 10.16 5.13
C ASP A 93 17.49 10.47 5.73
N HIS A 94 16.89 9.53 6.47
CA HIS A 94 15.53 9.71 6.98
C HIS A 94 15.45 10.48 8.30
N GLY A 95 16.51 10.53 9.11
CA GLY A 95 16.57 11.34 10.33
C GLY A 95 15.58 10.95 11.45
N PHE A 96 14.93 9.79 11.34
CA PHE A 96 13.96 9.27 12.31
C PHE A 96 14.56 8.15 13.16
N LYS A 97 14.21 8.09 14.44
CA LYS A 97 14.40 6.89 15.26
C LYS A 97 13.23 5.93 15.02
N ILE A 98 13.49 4.78 14.40
CA ILE A 98 12.47 3.83 13.97
C ILE A 98 12.48 2.61 14.90
N MET A 99 11.36 2.36 15.56
CA MET A 99 11.06 1.11 16.25
C MET A 99 10.52 0.09 15.24
N VAL A 100 11.06 -1.12 15.25
CA VAL A 100 10.57 -2.23 14.42
C VAL A 100 10.00 -3.32 15.32
N LEU A 101 8.76 -3.69 15.03
CA LEU A 101 8.06 -4.78 15.68
C LEU A 101 7.88 -5.92 14.68
N GLU A 102 8.64 -6.98 14.87
CA GLU A 102 8.59 -8.18 14.04
C GLU A 102 7.51 -9.13 14.58
N ASN A 103 6.44 -9.35 13.81
CA ASN A 103 5.45 -10.36 14.12
C ASN A 103 5.76 -11.64 13.33
N GLU A 104 6.63 -12.51 13.86
CA GLU A 104 6.94 -13.84 13.30
C GLU A 104 6.19 -15.00 13.99
N LEU A 105 5.83 -16.02 13.20
CA LEU A 105 5.35 -17.32 13.67
C LEU A 105 6.55 -18.25 13.96
N GLY A 106 7.20 -18.10 15.11
CA GLY A 106 8.29 -18.99 15.52
C GLY A 106 9.23 -18.37 16.56
N ALA A 107 9.83 -19.20 17.41
CA ALA A 107 10.73 -18.76 18.49
C ALA A 107 12.18 -18.46 18.04
N VAL A 108 12.47 -18.59 16.74
CA VAL A 108 13.79 -18.35 16.16
C VAL A 108 13.62 -17.65 14.83
N SER A 109 13.71 -16.33 14.84
CA SER A 109 13.86 -15.54 13.61
C SER A 109 15.28 -15.70 13.09
N ILE A 110 15.44 -16.10 11.84
CA ILE A 110 16.73 -16.02 11.14
C ILE A 110 17.06 -14.55 10.80
N ASP A 111 16.05 -13.68 10.83
CA ASP A 111 16.13 -12.29 10.40
C ASP A 111 16.65 -11.32 11.48
N HIS A 112 16.62 -11.70 12.77
CA HIS A 112 17.17 -10.89 13.86
C HIS A 112 18.64 -10.55 13.64
N ASP A 113 19.46 -11.52 13.26
CA ASP A 113 20.88 -11.32 13.06
C ASP A 113 21.15 -10.38 11.86
N LEU A 114 20.27 -10.37 10.85
CA LEU A 114 20.42 -9.47 9.70
C LEU A 114 20.15 -8.01 10.08
N ILE A 115 19.23 -7.76 11.01
CA ILE A 115 18.82 -6.42 11.42
C ILE A 115 19.66 -5.92 12.63
N ALA A 116 19.97 -6.79 13.59
CA ALA A 116 20.73 -6.48 14.81
C ALA A 116 22.21 -6.15 14.54
N ASN A 117 22.78 -6.59 13.41
CA ASN A 117 24.17 -6.31 13.03
C ASN A 117 24.42 -4.86 12.58
N HIS A 118 23.39 -4.00 12.51
CA HIS A 118 23.51 -2.59 12.17
C HIS A 118 22.96 -1.65 13.27
N PRO A 119 23.55 -1.63 14.47
CA PRO A 119 23.11 -0.76 15.55
C PRO A 119 23.52 0.68 15.25
N ARG A 120 22.66 1.43 14.55
CA ARG A 120 22.71 2.89 14.53
C ARG A 120 21.74 3.44 15.58
N GLU A 121 22.04 4.63 16.09
CA GLU A 121 21.18 5.32 17.05
C GLU A 121 19.73 5.40 16.55
N GLY A 122 18.79 4.93 17.36
CA GLY A 122 17.36 5.06 17.08
C GLY A 122 16.66 3.84 16.49
N VAL A 123 17.35 2.71 16.31
CA VAL A 123 16.73 1.45 15.87
C VAL A 123 16.62 0.50 17.06
N VAL A 124 15.39 0.20 17.46
CA VAL A 124 15.11 -0.83 18.46
C VAL A 124 14.23 -1.87 17.79
N VAL A 125 14.72 -3.11 17.77
CA VAL A 125 14.01 -4.26 17.21
C VAL A 125 13.50 -5.07 18.38
N MET A 126 12.18 -5.23 18.50
CA MET A 126 11.58 -6.08 19.53
C MET A 126 10.94 -7.31 18.92
N GLN A 127 11.33 -8.47 19.44
CA GLN A 127 10.79 -9.77 19.04
C GLN A 127 9.75 -10.22 20.05
N ASN A 128 8.49 -10.22 19.65
CA ASN A 128 7.42 -10.80 20.45
C ASN A 128 6.58 -11.72 19.56
N GLY A 129 6.65 -13.03 19.81
CA GLY A 129 5.97 -14.03 18.99
C GLY A 129 4.44 -13.92 18.98
N CYS A 130 3.83 -14.43 17.91
CA CYS A 130 2.39 -14.69 17.72
C CYS A 130 1.40 -13.52 18.04
N MET A 131 1.66 -12.33 17.53
CA MET A 131 0.69 -11.21 17.62
C MET A 131 -0.51 -11.39 16.67
N CYS A 132 -0.37 -12.25 15.64
CA CYS A 132 -1.45 -12.61 14.71
C CYS A 132 -2.32 -13.80 15.19
N CYS A 133 -2.01 -14.38 16.35
CA CYS A 133 -2.64 -15.60 16.83
C CYS A 133 -3.77 -15.23 17.79
N SER A 134 -5.03 -15.28 17.32
CA SER A 134 -6.17 -15.35 18.25
C SER A 134 -6.12 -16.69 18.99
N ALA A 135 -5.41 -16.74 20.12
CA ALA A 135 -5.48 -17.88 21.01
C ALA A 135 -6.95 -18.06 21.45
N PRO A 136 -7.50 -19.29 21.48
CA PRO A 136 -8.86 -19.52 21.92
C PRO A 136 -9.02 -19.11 23.39
N ALA A 137 -9.97 -18.20 23.64
CA ALA A 137 -10.73 -18.06 24.88
C ALA A 137 -9.93 -18.09 26.20
N THR A 138 -9.23 -17.01 26.56
CA THR A 138 -9.04 -16.62 27.98
C THR A 138 -8.42 -15.23 28.24
N ALA A 139 -8.02 -14.45 27.24
CA ALA A 139 -7.43 -13.13 27.49
C ALA A 139 -8.28 -12.01 26.88
N THR A 140 -8.81 -11.15 27.74
CA THR A 140 -9.64 -9.99 27.43
C THR A 140 -8.84 -8.79 26.87
N THR A 141 -7.61 -9.03 26.41
CA THR A 141 -6.66 -8.01 25.92
C THR A 141 -5.85 -8.60 24.77
N ASN A 142 -5.77 -7.90 23.65
CA ASN A 142 -5.01 -8.33 22.49
C ASN A 142 -3.50 -8.24 22.80
N GLU A 143 -2.70 -9.26 22.46
CA GLU A 143 -1.25 -9.25 22.71
C GLU A 143 -0.55 -8.05 22.06
N LEU A 144 -1.06 -7.59 20.91
CA LEU A 144 -0.63 -6.35 20.28
C LEU A 144 -0.88 -5.11 21.16
N GLU A 145 -2.02 -5.02 21.84
CA GLU A 145 -2.31 -3.89 22.76
C GLU A 145 -1.31 -3.87 23.91
N ARG A 146 -1.02 -5.03 24.51
CA ARG A 146 -0.04 -5.15 25.60
C ARG A 146 1.35 -4.67 25.19
N ILE A 147 1.78 -5.02 23.98
CA ILE A 147 3.07 -4.61 23.43
C ILE A 147 3.08 -3.11 23.14
N LEU A 148 2.00 -2.57 22.58
CA LEU A 148 1.87 -1.12 22.37
C LEU A 148 1.93 -0.35 23.69
N ASP A 149 1.29 -0.84 24.76
CA ASP A 149 1.37 -0.23 26.09
C ASP A 149 2.80 -0.23 26.64
N GLN A 150 3.53 -1.35 26.50
CA GLN A 150 4.95 -1.43 26.90
C GLN A 150 5.82 -0.44 26.12
N LEU A 151 5.58 -0.27 24.82
CA LEU A 151 6.29 0.72 24.01
C LEU A 151 6.01 2.16 24.48
N LEU A 152 4.81 2.45 24.97
CA LEU A 152 4.47 3.75 25.54
C LEU A 152 5.14 3.99 26.89
N GLU A 153 5.27 2.96 27.72
CA GLU A 153 6.03 3.03 28.97
C GLU A 153 7.51 3.33 28.70
N MET A 154 8.11 2.65 27.72
CA MET A 154 9.49 2.93 27.26
C MET A 154 9.64 4.36 26.74
N GLN A 155 8.69 4.84 25.94
CA GLN A 155 8.66 6.21 25.42
C GLN A 155 8.55 7.24 26.56
N ALA A 156 7.76 6.94 27.61
CA ALA A 156 7.58 7.82 28.76
C ALA A 156 8.82 7.86 29.68
N ALA A 157 9.54 6.74 29.80
CA ALA A 157 10.77 6.63 30.56
C ALA A 157 11.99 7.28 29.85
N ALA A 158 11.84 7.62 28.56
CA ALA A 158 12.89 8.18 27.71
C ALA A 158 14.18 7.32 27.62
N THR A 159 14.09 6.03 27.98
CA THR A 159 15.20 5.08 27.92
C THR A 159 15.57 4.79 26.47
N ASP A 160 14.56 4.56 25.62
CA ASP A 160 14.71 4.22 24.19
C ASP A 160 13.59 4.90 23.39
N SER A 161 13.65 6.22 23.29
CA SER A 161 12.64 7.00 22.57
C SER A 161 12.74 6.83 21.06
N PHE A 162 11.58 6.71 20.42
CA PHE A 162 11.45 6.56 18.96
C PHE A 162 10.40 7.52 18.38
N ASP A 163 10.54 7.80 17.09
CA ASP A 163 9.71 8.75 16.35
C ASP A 163 8.69 8.03 15.44
N TYR A 164 8.96 6.77 15.08
CA TYR A 164 8.18 6.02 14.10
C TYR A 164 8.12 4.54 14.46
N LEU A 165 6.99 3.87 14.24
CA LEU A 165 6.82 2.42 14.41
C LEU A 165 6.58 1.73 13.08
N ILE A 166 7.34 0.68 12.79
CA ILE A 166 7.04 -0.26 11.70
C ILE A 166 6.63 -1.60 12.31
N VAL A 167 5.49 -2.12 11.89
CA VAL A 167 5.03 -3.46 12.25
C VAL A 167 5.18 -4.37 11.04
N GLU A 168 6.13 -5.29 11.08
CA GLU A 168 6.29 -6.30 10.04
C GLU A 168 5.37 -7.49 10.32
N THR A 169 4.59 -7.90 9.33
CA THR A 169 3.80 -9.15 9.37
C THR A 169 4.53 -10.27 8.63
N THR A 170 4.46 -11.51 9.12
CA THR A 170 4.96 -12.66 8.33
C THR A 170 4.38 -12.72 6.91
N GLY A 171 5.10 -13.42 6.04
CA GLY A 171 4.69 -13.60 4.64
C GLY A 171 3.39 -14.36 4.39
N VAL A 172 2.77 -14.91 5.44
CA VAL A 172 1.48 -15.62 5.36
C VAL A 172 0.44 -15.05 6.32
N ALA A 173 0.79 -14.04 7.13
CA ALA A 173 -0.13 -13.46 8.09
C ALA A 173 -1.10 -12.49 7.40
N ASP A 174 -2.37 -12.57 7.79
CA ASP A 174 -3.37 -11.57 7.45
C ASP A 174 -3.08 -10.27 8.23
N PRO A 175 -2.89 -9.12 7.55
CA PRO A 175 -2.73 -7.83 8.24
C PRO A 175 -4.04 -7.32 8.86
N GLY A 176 -5.20 -7.92 8.53
CA GLY A 176 -6.54 -7.50 8.97
C GLY A 176 -6.69 -7.34 10.49
N PRO A 177 -6.34 -8.33 11.33
CA PRO A 177 -6.42 -8.22 12.79
C PRO A 177 -5.54 -7.10 13.38
N ILE A 178 -4.35 -6.89 12.84
CA ILE A 178 -3.42 -5.83 13.26
C ILE A 178 -4.00 -4.46 12.88
N LEU A 179 -4.47 -4.33 11.64
CA LEU A 179 -5.14 -3.14 11.13
C LEU A 179 -6.35 -2.77 12.00
N LYS A 180 -7.20 -3.74 12.34
CA LYS A 180 -8.36 -3.55 13.20
C LYS A 180 -7.97 -2.97 14.55
N THR A 181 -6.89 -3.46 15.15
CA THR A 181 -6.40 -2.99 16.45
C THR A 181 -6.02 -1.51 16.39
N PHE A 182 -5.23 -1.09 15.39
CA PHE A 182 -4.90 0.33 15.22
C PHE A 182 -6.11 1.22 14.87
N LEU A 183 -7.10 0.66 14.16
CA LEU A 183 -8.34 1.36 13.82
C LEU A 183 -9.34 1.46 14.99
N GLU A 184 -9.28 0.57 15.97
CA GLU A 184 -10.12 0.56 17.17
C GLU A 184 -9.50 1.41 18.29
N LEU A 185 -8.16 1.44 18.38
CA LEU A 185 -7.38 2.27 19.29
C LEU A 185 -7.33 3.76 18.88
N ARG A 186 -8.42 4.34 18.35
CA ARG A 186 -8.49 5.70 17.74
C ARG A 186 -8.06 6.87 18.63
N ALA A 187 -7.75 6.63 19.90
CA ALA A 187 -7.24 7.62 20.87
C ALA A 187 -5.88 7.24 21.48
N SER A 188 -5.26 6.14 21.04
CA SER A 188 -3.93 5.75 21.50
C SER A 188 -2.87 6.70 20.96
N ARG A 189 -1.71 6.72 21.61
CA ARG A 189 -0.54 7.51 21.18
C ARG A 189 0.05 7.03 19.85
N PHE A 190 -0.55 6.04 19.18
CA PHE A 190 -0.19 5.52 17.87
C PHE A 190 -1.25 5.90 16.83
N ARG A 191 -0.80 6.33 15.64
CA ARG A 191 -1.66 6.60 14.48
C ARG A 191 -1.23 5.72 13.33
N LEU A 192 -2.15 4.95 12.77
CA LEU A 192 -1.91 4.25 11.51
C LEU A 192 -1.65 5.27 10.38
N ASP A 193 -0.47 5.15 9.77
CA ASP A 193 -0.01 5.96 8.66
C ASP A 193 -0.29 5.25 7.33
N GLY A 194 0.00 3.94 7.24
CA GLY A 194 -0.26 3.17 6.05
C GLY A 194 -0.05 1.66 6.18
N VAL A 195 -0.47 0.94 5.13
CA VAL A 195 -0.16 -0.48 4.93
C VAL A 195 0.60 -0.60 3.62
N VAL A 196 1.82 -1.14 3.68
CA VAL A 196 2.72 -1.31 2.53
C VAL A 196 2.84 -2.80 2.24
N ALA A 197 2.41 -3.21 1.04
CA ALA A 197 2.48 -4.60 0.59
C ALA A 197 3.62 -4.78 -0.42
N LEU A 198 4.61 -5.61 -0.10
CA LEU A 198 5.67 -6.01 -1.01
C LEU A 198 5.26 -7.24 -1.79
N VAL A 199 5.33 -7.13 -3.11
CA VAL A 199 4.95 -8.18 -4.05
C VAL A 199 6.14 -8.49 -4.94
N ASP A 200 6.62 -9.74 -4.89
CA ASP A 200 7.55 -10.26 -5.88
C ASP A 200 6.75 -10.70 -7.12
N THR A 201 6.95 -10.00 -8.22
CA THR A 201 6.28 -10.26 -9.50
C THR A 201 6.57 -11.66 -10.03
N SER A 202 7.76 -12.20 -9.78
CA SER A 202 8.14 -13.53 -10.26
C SER A 202 7.38 -14.64 -9.52
N SER A 203 7.18 -14.45 -8.21
CA SER A 203 6.38 -15.34 -7.37
C SER A 203 4.89 -15.20 -7.65
N LEU A 204 4.40 -13.97 -7.88
CA LEU A 204 2.99 -13.71 -8.22
C LEU A 204 2.58 -14.40 -9.52
N LEU A 205 3.40 -14.32 -10.57
CA LEU A 205 3.13 -14.95 -11.87
C LEU A 205 3.09 -16.49 -11.77
N LYS A 206 3.88 -17.08 -10.87
CA LYS A 206 3.84 -18.53 -10.61
C LYS A 206 2.55 -18.94 -9.90
N MET A 207 2.07 -18.14 -8.95
CA MET A 207 0.80 -18.39 -8.25
C MET A 207 -0.40 -18.30 -9.22
N ASP A 208 -0.42 -17.31 -10.10
CA ASP A 208 -1.47 -17.15 -11.13
C ASP A 208 -1.50 -18.36 -12.10
N SER A 209 -0.33 -18.87 -12.46
CA SER A 209 -0.23 -20.05 -13.34
C SER A 209 -0.64 -21.39 -12.70
N GLN A 210 -0.81 -21.45 -11.37
CA GLN A 210 -1.08 -22.69 -10.64
C GLN A 210 -2.47 -22.75 -9.97
N GLN A 211 -3.31 -21.71 -10.06
CA GLN A 211 -4.66 -21.73 -9.48
C GLN A 211 -5.74 -21.84 -10.56
N HIS A 212 -6.12 -23.09 -10.86
CA HIS A 212 -7.52 -23.39 -11.18
C HIS A 212 -8.34 -23.25 -9.89
N TRP A 213 -9.26 -22.30 -9.86
CA TRP A 213 -10.21 -22.05 -8.77
C TRP A 213 -11.16 -23.24 -8.58
#